data_AF-A0A1H1NUJ0-F1
#
_entry.id   AF-A0A1H1NUJ0-F1
#
_cell.length_a   1.000
_cell.length_b   1.000
_cell.length_c   1.000
_cell.angle_alpha   90.00
_cell.angle_beta   90.00
_cell.angle_gamma   90.00
#
_symmetry.space_group_name_H-M   'P 1'
#
loop_
_entity.id
_entity.type
_entity.pdbx_description
1 polymer ?
#
loop_
_entity_poly.entity_id
_entity_poly.type
_entity_poly.pdbx_seq_one_letter_code
_entity_poly.pdbx_strand_id
1 'polypeptide(L)'
;MLVAVCLAAFCGSARGEETGDLRATIARLEKAVAELSDRVAALESKPQAKPEAPKPPEGPEEVAAGQGLAAVVHQQSQGAIELTGFRKTDGLMNTEAGVQHYVMSFEADIRCNAQGIWRFMPALEEDFKFQFAPTPRKMQPMDEMLFYSSNPGARVARGAGFRLQGKFHFERAENGWRITRIEKTGVESLR
;
A
#
# COMPACT_ATOMS: atom_id res chain seq x y z
N MET A 1 39.49 16.04 2.13
CA MET A 1 39.49 17.16 3.09
C MET A 1 40.80 17.05 3.86
N LEU A 2 41.92 17.66 3.44
CA LEU A 2 42.20 19.11 3.46
C LEU A 2 41.69 19.75 4.77
N VAL A 3 42.50 19.68 5.83
CA VAL A 3 43.08 20.88 6.46
C VAL A 3 44.44 20.48 7.06
N ALA A 4 45.50 20.78 6.32
CA ALA A 4 46.83 20.97 6.86
C ALA A 4 47.04 22.48 7.07
N VAL A 5 47.85 22.83 8.07
CA VAL A 5 48.54 24.12 8.23
C VAL A 5 47.69 25.29 8.72
N CYS A 6 47.88 25.65 10.00
CA CYS A 6 48.03 27.03 10.47
C CYS A 6 48.85 27.02 11.77
N LEU A 7 50.17 26.81 11.64
CA LEU A 7 51.14 26.94 12.73
C LEU A 7 52.26 27.84 12.21
N ALA A 8 52.09 29.15 12.35
CA ALA A 8 53.16 30.12 12.21
C ALA A 8 52.80 31.43 12.91
N ALA A 9 53.83 32.02 13.51
CA ALA A 9 53.95 33.39 14.01
C ALA A 9 53.42 33.70 15.41
N PHE A 10 54.25 33.44 16.43
CA PHE A 10 54.67 34.53 17.32
C PHE A 10 56.06 34.26 17.92
N CYS A 11 57.08 34.97 17.43
CA CYS A 11 58.37 35.14 18.10
C CYS A 11 58.27 36.36 19.02
N GLY A 12 58.67 36.24 20.28
CA GLY A 12 58.87 37.37 21.18
C GLY A 12 59.31 36.93 22.56
N SER A 13 60.53 37.30 22.95
CA SER A 13 61.16 37.01 24.25
C SER A 13 60.30 37.35 25.46
N ALA A 14 60.05 36.37 26.33
CA ALA A 14 59.75 36.59 27.74
C ALA A 14 60.25 35.40 28.58
N ARG A 15 60.75 35.75 29.77
CA ARG A 15 61.59 34.96 30.66
C ARG A 15 60.78 33.91 31.44
N GLY A 16 61.31 32.69 31.53
CA GLY A 16 61.31 31.83 32.73
C GLY A 16 60.00 31.25 33.29
N GLU A 17 58.90 32.00 33.34
CA GLU A 17 57.65 31.60 34.03
C GLU A 17 56.52 31.17 33.08
N GLU A 18 56.42 31.72 31.87
CA GLU A 18 55.36 31.36 30.90
C GLU A 18 55.48 29.95 30.32
N THR A 19 56.69 29.38 30.31
CA THR A 19 56.94 28.05 29.71
C THR A 19 56.36 26.89 30.53
N GLY A 20 56.20 27.07 31.85
CA GLY A 20 55.55 26.08 32.71
C GLY A 20 54.05 25.99 32.45
N ASP A 21 53.41 27.14 32.23
CA ASP A 21 51.96 27.23 31.97
C ASP A 21 51.62 26.76 30.54
N LEU A 22 52.47 27.05 29.56
CA LEU A 22 52.37 26.52 28.20
C LEU A 22 52.51 24.99 28.17
N ARG A 23 53.47 24.41 28.92
CA ARG A 23 53.62 22.94 29.02
C ARG A 23 52.43 22.28 29.70
N ALA A 24 51.89 22.90 30.75
CA ALA A 24 50.68 22.42 31.41
C ALA A 24 49.46 22.48 30.47
N THR A 25 49.38 23.51 29.62
CA THR A 25 48.30 23.67 28.63
C THR A 25 48.41 22.65 27.51
N ILE A 26 49.62 22.37 27.01
CA ILE A 26 49.86 21.33 26.00
C ILE A 26 49.44 19.95 26.53
N ALA A 27 49.84 19.60 27.75
CA ALA A 27 49.46 18.32 28.36
C ALA A 27 47.94 18.17 28.54
N ARG A 28 47.21 19.26 28.84
CA ARG A 28 45.74 19.25 28.92
C ARG A 28 45.10 19.06 27.55
N LEU A 29 45.64 19.68 26.50
CA LEU A 29 45.14 19.54 25.14
C LEU A 29 45.39 18.13 24.59
N GLU A 30 46.57 17.54 24.84
CA GLU A 30 46.86 16.15 24.45
C GLU A 30 45.91 15.17 25.12
N LYS A 31 45.61 15.36 26.40
CA LYS A 31 44.63 14.56 27.13
C LYS A 31 43.21 14.71 26.55
N ALA A 32 42.80 15.94 26.22
CA ALA A 32 41.49 16.20 25.64
C ALA A 32 41.35 15.60 24.22
N VAL A 33 42.43 15.62 23.44
CA VAL A 33 42.47 14.99 22.10
C VAL A 33 42.37 13.48 22.21
N ALA A 34 43.07 12.86 23.16
CA ALA A 34 42.95 11.42 23.41
C ALA A 34 41.51 11.03 23.81
N GLU A 35 40.89 11.79 24.72
CA GLU A 35 39.51 11.54 25.15
C GLU A 35 38.49 11.72 24.01
N LEU A 36 38.68 12.72 23.15
CA LEU A 36 37.84 12.89 21.97
C LEU A 36 38.04 11.78 20.94
N SER A 37 39.27 11.30 20.76
CA SER A 37 39.58 10.18 19.88
C SER A 37 38.88 8.90 20.36
N ASP A 38 38.91 8.62 21.66
CA ASP A 38 38.21 7.47 22.25
C ASP A 38 36.68 7.60 22.09
N ARG A 39 36.13 8.81 22.23
CA ARG A 39 34.71 9.09 22.01
C ARG A 39 34.29 8.92 20.55
N VAL A 40 35.15 9.28 19.59
CA VAL A 40 34.91 9.06 18.16
C VAL A 40 34.93 7.56 17.85
N ALA A 41 35.92 6.81 18.35
CA ALA A 41 35.96 5.36 18.21
C ALA A 41 34.73 4.65 18.85
N ALA A 42 34.24 5.16 19.98
CA ALA A 42 33.01 4.69 20.62
C ALA A 42 31.73 5.03 19.83
N LEU A 43 31.74 6.10 19.04
CA LEU A 43 30.63 6.47 18.14
C LEU A 43 30.67 5.67 16.83
N GLU A 44 31.86 5.35 16.32
CA GLU A 44 32.04 4.53 15.11
C GLU A 44 31.78 3.03 15.37
N SER A 45 32.00 2.56 16.59
CA SER A 45 31.69 1.18 17.02
C SER A 45 30.24 0.98 17.46
N LYS A 46 29.44 2.04 17.60
CA LYS A 46 27.99 1.89 17.73
C LYS A 46 27.47 1.37 16.40
N PRO A 47 26.74 0.24 16.37
CA PRO A 47 26.13 -0.24 15.15
C PRO A 47 25.20 0.85 14.60
N GLN A 48 25.61 1.47 13.50
CA GLN A 48 24.70 2.27 12.69
C GLN A 48 23.62 1.31 12.22
N ALA A 49 22.44 1.39 12.85
CA ALA A 49 21.25 0.82 12.28
C ALA A 49 21.14 1.41 10.87
N LYS A 50 21.34 0.55 9.86
CA LYS A 50 21.05 0.83 8.46
C LYS A 50 19.73 1.61 8.44
N PRO A 51 19.65 2.80 7.81
CA PRO A 51 18.38 3.51 7.68
C PRO A 51 17.40 2.51 7.06
N GLU A 52 16.46 2.05 7.87
CA GLU A 52 15.38 1.20 7.42
C GLU A 52 14.70 2.03 6.34
N ALA A 53 14.67 1.49 5.11
CA ALA A 53 14.11 2.20 3.97
C ALA A 53 12.74 2.76 4.38
N PRO A 54 12.43 4.03 4.04
CA PRO A 54 11.16 4.63 4.44
C PRO A 54 10.05 3.66 4.03
N LYS A 55 9.30 3.19 5.04
CA LYS A 55 8.15 2.31 4.87
C LYS A 55 7.30 2.94 3.75
N PRO A 56 7.05 2.25 2.62
CA PRO A 56 6.27 2.83 1.53
C PRO A 56 4.95 3.35 2.12
N PRO A 57 4.46 4.52 1.68
CA PRO A 57 3.26 5.14 2.24
C PRO A 57 2.17 4.08 2.34
N GLU A 58 1.70 3.83 3.56
CA GLU A 58 0.80 2.70 3.84
C GLU A 58 -0.41 2.81 2.89
N GLY A 59 -0.52 1.83 1.99
CA GLY A 59 -1.68 1.67 1.14
C GLY A 59 -2.95 1.50 1.99
N PRO A 60 -4.14 1.54 1.38
CA PRO A 60 -5.38 1.33 2.10
C PRO A 60 -5.33 0.08 2.99
N GLU A 61 -5.80 0.25 4.22
CA GLU A 61 -5.94 -0.86 5.16
C GLU A 61 -6.86 -1.94 4.59
N GLU A 62 -6.62 -3.20 4.97
CA GLU A 62 -7.40 -4.33 4.47
C GLU A 62 -8.89 -4.18 4.77
N VAL A 63 -9.21 -3.72 5.98
CA VAL A 63 -10.57 -3.46 6.43
C VAL A 63 -11.24 -2.40 5.55
N ALA A 64 -10.55 -1.30 5.25
CA ALA A 64 -11.07 -0.23 4.40
C ALA A 64 -11.31 -0.70 2.96
N ALA A 65 -10.38 -1.47 2.39
CA ALA A 65 -10.52 -2.04 1.05
C ALA A 65 -11.69 -3.03 0.97
N GLY A 66 -11.83 -3.91 1.97
CA GLY A 66 -12.94 -4.86 2.06
C GLY A 66 -14.29 -4.17 2.20
N GLN A 67 -14.38 -3.11 3.02
CA GLN A 67 -15.58 -2.28 3.15
C GLN A 67 -15.92 -1.56 1.84
N GLY A 68 -14.92 -1.02 1.15
CA GLY A 68 -15.09 -0.40 -0.17
C GLY A 68 -15.66 -1.39 -1.20
N LEU A 69 -15.12 -2.61 -1.24
CA LEU A 69 -15.66 -3.67 -2.11
C LEU A 69 -17.10 -4.02 -1.74
N ALA A 70 -17.37 -4.23 -0.45
CA ALA A 70 -18.70 -4.56 0.04
C ALA A 70 -19.73 -3.49 -0.34
N ALA A 71 -19.36 -2.21 -0.23
CA ALA A 71 -20.21 -1.09 -0.62
C ALA A 71 -20.49 -1.11 -2.13
N VAL A 72 -19.47 -1.33 -2.97
CA VAL A 72 -19.65 -1.41 -4.44
C VAL A 72 -20.53 -2.60 -4.83
N VAL A 73 -20.28 -3.78 -4.25
CA VAL A 73 -21.08 -4.99 -4.47
C VAL A 73 -22.53 -4.75 -4.09
N HIS A 74 -22.76 -4.18 -2.90
CA HIS A 74 -24.10 -3.89 -2.40
C HIS A 74 -24.82 -2.87 -3.29
N GLN A 75 -24.17 -1.76 -3.64
CA GLN A 75 -24.74 -0.70 -4.46
C GLN A 75 -25.14 -1.21 -5.86
N GLN A 76 -24.31 -2.03 -6.49
CA GLN A 76 -24.59 -2.52 -7.84
C GLN A 76 -25.58 -3.68 -7.87
N SER A 77 -25.53 -4.57 -6.88
CA SER A 77 -26.41 -5.75 -6.81
C SER A 77 -27.73 -5.49 -6.09
N GLN A 78 -27.88 -4.33 -5.43
CA GLN A 78 -29.01 -4.00 -4.57
C GLN A 78 -29.25 -5.06 -3.47
N GLY A 79 -28.15 -5.62 -2.94
CA GLY A 79 -28.16 -6.65 -1.88
C GLY A 79 -28.37 -8.09 -2.38
N ALA A 80 -28.49 -8.32 -3.69
CA ALA A 80 -28.60 -9.67 -4.24
C ALA A 80 -27.28 -10.46 -4.19
N ILE A 81 -26.15 -9.77 -4.08
CA ILE A 81 -24.82 -10.34 -3.89
C ILE A 81 -24.25 -9.76 -2.60
N GLU A 82 -23.63 -10.61 -1.80
CA GLU A 82 -22.99 -10.26 -0.53
C GLU A 82 -21.52 -10.65 -0.55
N LEU A 83 -20.68 -9.80 0.03
CA LEU A 83 -19.29 -10.10 0.29
C LEU A 83 -19.19 -10.90 1.59
N THR A 84 -18.69 -12.13 1.52
CA THR A 84 -18.59 -13.07 2.65
C THR A 84 -17.17 -13.28 3.16
N GLY A 85 -16.16 -12.92 2.35
CA GLY A 85 -14.76 -12.97 2.72
C GLY A 85 -13.96 -12.00 1.88
N PHE A 86 -12.90 -11.44 2.46
CA PHE A 86 -11.98 -10.56 1.77
C PHE A 86 -10.59 -10.77 2.31
N ARG A 87 -9.61 -10.79 1.41
CA ARG A 87 -8.19 -10.82 1.73
C ARG A 87 -7.46 -9.96 0.71
N LYS A 88 -6.68 -9.01 1.19
CA LYS A 88 -5.71 -8.34 0.32
C LYS A 88 -4.47 -9.21 0.14
N THR A 89 -3.84 -9.10 -1.01
CA THR A 89 -2.47 -9.56 -1.22
C THR A 89 -1.52 -8.36 -1.28
N ASP A 90 -0.25 -8.60 -1.61
CA ASP A 90 0.74 -7.54 -1.81
C ASP A 90 0.24 -6.46 -2.78
N GLY A 91 0.64 -5.22 -2.50
CA GLY A 91 0.31 -4.06 -3.31
C GLY A 91 1.55 -3.23 -3.62
N LEU A 92 1.49 -2.49 -4.72
CA LEU A 92 2.56 -1.67 -5.25
C LEU A 92 2.10 -0.21 -5.29
N MET A 93 2.97 0.67 -4.80
CA MET A 93 2.80 2.11 -4.91
C MET A 93 3.48 2.58 -6.19
N ASN A 94 2.80 3.43 -6.95
CA ASN A 94 3.35 4.12 -8.11
C ASN A 94 3.02 5.62 -8.04
N THR A 95 3.79 6.44 -8.75
CA THR A 95 3.48 7.87 -8.90
C THR A 95 3.51 8.21 -10.39
N GLU A 96 2.40 8.70 -10.91
CA GLU A 96 2.22 9.05 -12.31
C GLU A 96 1.67 10.48 -12.40
N ALA A 97 2.30 11.33 -13.22
CA ALA A 97 1.92 12.75 -13.38
C ALA A 97 1.76 13.53 -12.05
N GLY A 98 2.49 13.15 -11.00
CA GLY A 98 2.39 13.77 -9.67
C GLY A 98 1.25 13.25 -8.79
N VAL A 99 0.44 12.31 -9.29
CA VAL A 99 -0.61 11.61 -8.54
C VAL A 99 -0.07 10.28 -8.02
N GLN A 100 -0.31 9.98 -6.74
CA GLN A 100 0.04 8.69 -6.17
C GLN A 100 -1.05 7.67 -6.49
N HIS A 101 -0.64 6.56 -7.08
CA HIS A 101 -1.48 5.41 -7.39
C HIS A 101 -1.06 4.23 -6.53
N TYR A 102 -2.02 3.48 -6.04
CA TYR A 102 -1.76 2.23 -5.35
C TYR A 102 -2.52 1.10 -6.04
N VAL A 103 -1.81 0.06 -6.45
CA VAL A 103 -2.40 -1.12 -7.08
C VAL A 103 -2.23 -2.30 -6.14
N MET A 104 -3.32 -2.95 -5.78
CA MET A 104 -3.33 -4.04 -4.81
C MET A 104 -4.14 -5.20 -5.35
N SER A 105 -3.55 -6.40 -5.37
CA SER A 105 -4.35 -7.58 -5.71
C SER A 105 -5.17 -8.04 -4.50
N PHE A 106 -6.29 -8.72 -4.76
CA PHE A 106 -7.17 -9.18 -3.72
C PHE A 106 -7.81 -10.53 -4.10
N GLU A 107 -8.20 -11.25 -3.06
CA GLU A 107 -9.12 -12.38 -3.15
C GLU A 107 -10.38 -12.03 -2.35
N ALA A 108 -11.55 -12.34 -2.91
CA ALA A 108 -12.82 -12.06 -2.26
C ALA A 108 -13.79 -13.21 -2.47
N ASP A 109 -14.52 -13.61 -1.43
CA ASP A 109 -15.56 -14.62 -1.54
C ASP A 109 -16.91 -13.91 -1.49
N ILE A 110 -17.75 -14.10 -2.51
CA ILE A 110 -19.12 -13.58 -2.57
C ILE A 110 -20.15 -14.70 -2.50
N ARG A 111 -21.37 -14.36 -2.06
CA ARG A 111 -22.53 -15.25 -2.06
C ARG A 111 -23.74 -14.55 -2.68
N CYS A 112 -24.46 -15.28 -3.53
CA CYS A 112 -25.72 -14.80 -4.10
C CYS A 112 -26.87 -15.04 -3.12
N ASN A 113 -27.49 -13.96 -2.65
CA ASN A 113 -28.63 -14.01 -1.74
C ASN A 113 -29.98 -14.14 -2.46
N ALA A 114 -29.97 -14.05 -3.79
CA ALA A 114 -31.12 -14.26 -4.65
C ALA A 114 -30.77 -15.14 -5.85
N GLN A 115 -31.79 -15.80 -6.41
CA GLN A 115 -31.69 -16.44 -7.71
C GLN A 115 -31.91 -15.39 -8.81
N GLY A 116 -31.06 -15.42 -9.84
CA GLY A 116 -31.14 -14.43 -10.90
C GLY A 116 -29.95 -14.48 -11.83
N ILE A 117 -29.75 -13.37 -12.53
CA ILE A 117 -28.65 -13.15 -13.47
C ILE A 117 -27.67 -12.19 -12.85
N TRP A 118 -26.46 -12.68 -12.64
CA TRP A 118 -25.34 -11.83 -12.35
C TRP A 118 -24.74 -11.37 -13.68
N ARG A 119 -24.86 -10.07 -13.96
CA ARG A 119 -24.28 -9.42 -15.14
C ARG A 119 -22.78 -9.26 -14.92
N PHE A 120 -22.08 -10.34 -15.19
CA PHE A 120 -20.65 -10.41 -15.27
C PHE A 120 -20.33 -11.17 -16.56
N MET A 121 -19.64 -10.53 -17.50
CA MET A 121 -19.30 -11.16 -18.77
C MET A 121 -17.82 -11.54 -18.77
N PRO A 122 -17.48 -12.84 -18.60
CA PRO A 122 -16.11 -13.23 -18.35
C PRO A 122 -15.11 -12.85 -19.45
N ALA A 123 -15.57 -12.77 -20.70
CA ALA A 123 -14.73 -12.56 -21.88
C ALA A 123 -14.70 -11.11 -22.39
N LEU A 124 -15.59 -10.24 -21.92
CA LEU A 124 -15.79 -8.91 -22.51
C LEU A 124 -15.51 -7.78 -21.52
N GLU A 125 -15.47 -8.07 -20.22
CA GLU A 125 -15.28 -7.06 -19.19
C GLU A 125 -13.96 -7.29 -18.44
N GLU A 126 -13.11 -6.27 -18.48
CA GLU A 126 -11.87 -6.21 -17.70
C GLU A 126 -12.12 -5.82 -16.23
N ASP A 127 -13.29 -5.25 -15.93
CA ASP A 127 -13.65 -4.79 -14.59
C ASP A 127 -14.72 -5.69 -13.98
N PHE A 128 -14.70 -5.81 -12.65
CA PHE A 128 -15.82 -6.41 -11.95
C PHE A 128 -17.08 -5.55 -12.07
N LYS A 129 -18.17 -6.20 -12.47
CA LYS A 129 -19.54 -5.69 -12.35
C LYS A 129 -20.33 -6.63 -11.45
N PHE A 130 -21.10 -6.05 -10.54
CA PHE A 130 -21.96 -6.76 -9.59
C PHE A 130 -23.45 -6.49 -9.85
N GLN A 131 -23.77 -5.99 -11.05
CA GLN A 131 -25.16 -5.77 -11.44
C GLN A 131 -25.91 -7.10 -11.43
N PHE A 132 -27.11 -7.08 -10.86
CA PHE A 132 -27.92 -8.27 -10.71
C PHE A 132 -29.34 -8.03 -11.20
N ALA A 133 -29.93 -9.04 -11.83
CA ALA A 133 -31.33 -9.01 -12.24
C ALA A 133 -32.06 -10.27 -11.75
N PRO A 134 -33.13 -10.13 -10.95
CA PRO A 134 -33.90 -11.26 -10.48
C PRO A 134 -34.60 -11.95 -11.65
N THR A 135 -34.60 -13.29 -11.67
CA THR A 135 -35.39 -14.04 -12.66
C THR A 135 -36.86 -14.03 -12.23
N PRO A 136 -37.81 -13.68 -13.13
CA PRO A 136 -39.24 -13.79 -12.84
C PRO A 136 -39.63 -15.23 -12.49
N ARG A 137 -40.52 -15.39 -11.49
CA ARG A 137 -40.97 -16.72 -11.02
C ARG A 137 -41.73 -17.54 -12.07
N LYS A 138 -42.35 -16.87 -13.05
CA LYS A 138 -43.05 -17.48 -14.18
C LYS A 138 -42.63 -16.73 -15.42
N MET A 139 -41.80 -17.36 -16.24
CA MET A 139 -41.33 -16.81 -17.50
C MET A 139 -41.61 -17.85 -18.57
N GLN A 140 -42.27 -17.47 -19.66
CA GLN A 140 -42.41 -18.40 -20.78
C GLN A 140 -41.06 -18.52 -21.51
N PRO A 141 -40.78 -19.63 -22.22
CA PRO A 141 -39.49 -19.82 -22.90
C PRO A 141 -39.08 -18.67 -23.83
N MET A 142 -40.05 -18.02 -24.49
CA MET A 142 -39.80 -16.85 -25.35
C MET A 142 -39.46 -15.59 -24.54
N ASP A 143 -40.17 -15.33 -23.44
CA ASP A 143 -39.85 -14.23 -22.53
C ASP A 143 -38.49 -14.43 -21.90
N GLU A 144 -38.17 -15.69 -21.59
CA GLU A 144 -36.89 -16.11 -21.06
C GLU A 144 -35.79 -15.69 -22.05
N MET A 145 -35.86 -16.16 -23.30
CA MET A 145 -34.89 -15.81 -24.33
C MET A 145 -34.69 -14.29 -24.50
N LEU A 146 -35.78 -13.51 -24.53
CA LEU A 146 -35.73 -12.04 -24.65
C LEU A 146 -35.14 -11.35 -23.41
N PHE A 147 -35.45 -11.87 -22.23
CA PHE A 147 -34.89 -11.34 -20.99
C PHE A 147 -33.40 -11.62 -20.89
N TYR A 148 -32.93 -12.82 -21.26
CA TYR A 148 -31.50 -13.14 -21.28
C TYR A 148 -30.74 -12.36 -22.34
N SER A 149 -31.33 -12.09 -23.51
CA SER A 149 -30.68 -11.28 -24.54
C SER A 149 -30.55 -9.80 -24.15
N SER A 150 -31.56 -9.25 -23.47
CA SER A 150 -31.52 -7.87 -22.93
C SER A 150 -30.75 -7.75 -21.62
N ASN A 151 -30.43 -8.87 -20.98
CA ASN A 151 -29.78 -8.96 -19.69
C ASN A 151 -28.67 -10.03 -19.69
N PRO A 152 -27.64 -9.86 -20.53
CA PRO A 152 -26.59 -10.87 -20.67
C PRO A 152 -25.81 -11.03 -19.36
N GLY A 153 -25.55 -12.28 -18.96
CA GLY A 153 -24.84 -12.62 -17.72
C GLY A 153 -24.91 -14.11 -17.39
N ALA A 154 -24.39 -14.47 -16.21
CA ALA A 154 -24.42 -15.84 -15.70
C ALA A 154 -25.65 -16.08 -14.82
N ARG A 155 -26.36 -17.20 -15.04
CA ARG A 155 -27.41 -17.65 -14.11
C ARG A 155 -26.76 -18.09 -12.81
N VAL A 156 -27.29 -17.59 -11.70
CA VAL A 156 -26.85 -17.96 -10.36
C VAL A 156 -28.04 -18.32 -9.49
N ALA A 157 -27.89 -19.38 -8.71
CA ALA A 157 -28.87 -19.78 -7.71
C ALA A 157 -28.66 -19.00 -6.41
N ARG A 158 -29.71 -18.89 -5.59
CA ARG A 158 -29.55 -18.45 -4.21
C ARG A 158 -28.61 -19.42 -3.49
N GLY A 159 -27.68 -18.89 -2.72
CA GLY A 159 -26.65 -19.64 -1.99
C GLY A 159 -25.40 -19.93 -2.81
N ALA A 160 -25.40 -19.70 -4.12
CA ALA A 160 -24.21 -19.88 -4.95
C ALA A 160 -23.07 -18.99 -4.43
N GLY A 161 -21.90 -19.61 -4.21
CA GLY A 161 -20.69 -18.93 -3.76
C GLY A 161 -19.68 -18.79 -4.90
N PHE A 162 -18.94 -17.69 -4.91
CA PHE A 162 -17.88 -17.46 -5.89
C PHE A 162 -16.65 -16.86 -5.21
N ARG A 163 -15.47 -17.29 -5.63
CA ARG A 163 -14.21 -16.64 -5.33
C ARG A 163 -13.82 -15.74 -6.47
N LEU A 164 -13.49 -14.50 -6.13
CA LEU A 164 -13.07 -13.43 -7.01
C LEU A 164 -11.59 -13.18 -6.81
N GLN A 165 -10.87 -12.98 -7.90
CA GLN A 165 -9.50 -12.50 -7.90
C GLN A 165 -9.42 -11.27 -8.79
N GLY A 166 -8.76 -10.23 -8.28
CA GLY A 166 -8.68 -8.97 -9.00
C GLY A 166 -7.63 -8.03 -8.45
N LYS A 167 -7.64 -6.81 -9.00
CA LYS A 167 -6.80 -5.72 -8.53
C LYS A 167 -7.64 -4.48 -8.28
N PHE A 168 -7.44 -3.88 -7.12
CA PHE A 168 -7.85 -2.49 -6.93
C PHE A 168 -6.82 -1.56 -7.52
N HIS A 169 -7.32 -0.52 -8.16
CA HIS A 169 -6.56 0.68 -8.45
C HIS A 169 -7.11 1.77 -7.55
N PHE A 170 -6.21 2.35 -6.75
CA PHE A 170 -6.52 3.48 -5.90
C PHE A 170 -5.76 4.70 -6.39
N GLU A 171 -6.39 5.86 -6.23
CA GLU A 171 -5.75 7.16 -6.36
C GLU A 171 -5.74 7.86 -5.01
N ARG A 172 -4.67 8.58 -4.72
CA ARG A 172 -4.60 9.47 -3.57
C ARG A 172 -5.50 10.68 -3.81
N ALA A 173 -6.51 10.84 -2.95
CA ALA A 173 -7.38 12.00 -2.88
C ALA A 173 -7.13 12.78 -1.58
N GLU A 174 -7.74 13.97 -1.46
CA GLU A 174 -7.60 14.83 -0.27
C GLU A 174 -8.00 14.11 1.03
N ASN A 175 -9.04 13.28 0.97
CA ASN A 175 -9.60 12.55 2.12
C ASN A 175 -9.13 11.08 2.22
N GLY A 176 -7.99 10.73 1.60
CA GLY A 176 -7.42 9.39 1.68
C GLY A 176 -7.36 8.67 0.33
N TRP A 177 -7.47 7.35 0.34
CA TRP A 177 -7.42 6.52 -0.87
C TRP A 177 -8.82 6.35 -1.47
N ARG A 178 -8.96 6.61 -2.77
CA ARG A 178 -10.21 6.40 -3.51
C ARG A 178 -10.05 5.25 -4.48
N ILE A 179 -10.96 4.27 -4.46
CA ILE A 179 -11.03 3.23 -5.47
C ILE A 179 -11.45 3.87 -6.80
N THR A 180 -10.61 3.75 -7.82
CA THR A 180 -10.93 4.21 -9.18
C THR A 180 -11.30 3.07 -10.10
N ARG A 181 -10.75 1.88 -9.88
CA ARG A 181 -11.01 0.71 -10.69
C ARG A 181 -10.92 -0.57 -9.87
N ILE A 182 -11.76 -1.55 -10.21
CA ILE A 182 -11.70 -2.92 -9.70
C ILE A 182 -11.52 -3.83 -10.90
N GLU A 183 -10.26 -4.06 -11.24
CA GLU A 183 -9.86 -4.93 -12.35
C GLU A 183 -10.12 -6.38 -11.96
N LYS A 184 -10.65 -7.14 -12.91
CA LYS A 184 -10.96 -8.54 -12.74
C LYS A 184 -9.86 -9.40 -13.36
N THR A 185 -9.32 -10.31 -12.55
CA THR A 185 -8.30 -11.28 -12.96
C THR A 185 -8.86 -12.71 -13.01
N GLY A 186 -9.81 -13.06 -12.14
CA GLY A 186 -10.37 -14.40 -12.09
C GLY A 186 -11.70 -14.49 -11.33
N VAL A 187 -12.51 -15.48 -11.71
CA VAL A 187 -13.72 -15.88 -10.97
C VAL A 187 -13.83 -17.39 -10.97
N GLU A 188 -14.02 -17.97 -9.79
CA GLU A 188 -14.18 -19.39 -9.57
C GLU A 188 -15.48 -19.66 -8.81
N SER A 189 -16.26 -20.64 -9.24
CA SER A 189 -17.44 -21.08 -8.47
C SER A 189 -16.99 -21.91 -7.27
N LEU A 190 -17.44 -21.53 -6.08
CA LEU A 190 -17.27 -22.34 -4.87
C LEU A 190 -18.32 -23.47 -4.92
N ARG A 191 -17.87 -24.72 -4.70
CA ARG A 191 -18.74 -25.90 -4.66
C ARG A 191 -19.46 -26.03 -3.33
#